data_AF-A0A2C9JPH8-F1
#
_entry.id   AF-A0A2C9JPH8-F1
#
_cell.length_a   1.000
_cell.length_b   1.000
_cell.length_c   1.000
_cell.angle_alpha   90.00
_cell.angle_beta   90.00
_cell.angle_gamma   90.00
#
_symmetry.space_group_name_H-M   'P 1'
#
loop_
_entity.id
_entity.type
_entity.pdbx_description
1 polymer ?
#
loop_
_entity_poly.entity_id
_entity_poly.type
_entity_poly.pdbx_seq_one_letter_code
_entity_poly.pdbx_strand_id
1 'polypeptide(L)'
;MTLQAIRYQRGSLEILDQLLLPEISKYISINNTDEGWRAIKSMQVRGAPAIAIVGCLSLAIELTNKEFQSTQELKDFVVEKLDYLVSARPTAVNIADAADKGKSMIQKLIDDEKLELDEIKLKLVQEFEAMLQADIDVNKRIGQHGADYILGENNDQPVKVITHCNTGSLATAGYGTALDIRCWNPAFDVTPAELITGGIITEFGVFKPQELQKHISKILGSG
;
A
#
# COMPACT_ATOMS: atom_id res chain seq x y z
N MET A 1 -16.29 8.23 -0.98
CA MET A 1 -14.95 8.08 -0.38
C MET A 1 -14.25 6.95 -1.10
N THR A 2 -12.98 7.14 -1.49
CA THR A 2 -12.15 6.11 -2.12
C THR A 2 -11.84 5.00 -1.12
N LEU A 3 -11.80 3.75 -1.59
CA LEU A 3 -11.45 2.60 -0.76
C LEU A 3 -9.97 2.68 -0.34
N GLN A 4 -9.69 2.68 0.97
CA GLN A 4 -8.34 2.73 1.52
C GLN A 4 -7.91 1.34 1.99
N ALA A 5 -6.87 0.77 1.38
CA ALA A 5 -6.31 -0.51 1.83
C ALA A 5 -5.51 -0.38 3.13
N ILE A 6 -4.92 0.80 3.37
CA ILE A 6 -4.10 1.12 4.52
C ILE A 6 -4.68 2.38 5.18
N ARG A 7 -4.96 2.30 6.47
CA ARG A 7 -5.32 3.45 7.31
C ARG A 7 -4.26 3.58 8.38
N TYR A 8 -3.59 4.73 8.38
CA TYR A 8 -2.52 4.98 9.32
C TYR A 8 -2.69 6.35 9.95
N GLN A 9 -2.47 6.38 11.26
CA GLN A 9 -2.16 7.56 12.04
C GLN A 9 -1.11 7.16 13.07
N ARG A 10 -0.34 8.11 13.60
CA ARG A 10 0.70 7.75 14.56
C ARG A 10 0.12 6.95 15.73
N GLY A 11 0.70 5.79 16.00
CA GLY A 11 0.24 4.86 17.04
C GLY A 11 -0.95 3.97 16.66
N SER A 12 -1.48 4.06 15.43
CA SER A 12 -2.54 3.16 14.95
C SER A 12 -2.42 2.86 13.46
N LEU A 13 -2.29 1.57 13.15
CA LEU A 13 -2.30 1.04 11.79
C LEU A 13 -3.47 0.07 11.65
N GLU A 14 -4.32 0.28 10.66
CA GLU A 14 -5.35 -0.65 10.24
C GLU A 14 -5.18 -0.97 8.75
N ILE A 15 -5.43 -2.22 8.39
CA ILE A 15 -5.44 -2.67 6.99
C ILE A 15 -6.82 -3.23 6.64
N LEU A 16 -7.23 -3.07 5.40
CA LEU A 16 -8.42 -3.73 4.87
C LEU A 16 -8.09 -5.20 4.60
N ASP A 17 -8.83 -6.13 5.21
CA ASP A 17 -8.64 -7.56 4.98
C ASP A 17 -9.12 -7.95 3.58
N GLN A 18 -8.17 -8.08 2.65
CA GLN A 18 -8.49 -8.37 1.25
C GLN A 18 -8.96 -9.81 1.01
N LEU A 19 -8.84 -10.73 1.99
CA LEU A 19 -9.38 -12.09 1.87
C LEU A 19 -10.90 -12.12 1.96
N LEU A 20 -11.48 -11.10 2.59
CA LEU A 20 -12.91 -10.97 2.80
C LEU A 20 -13.60 -10.16 1.71
N LEU A 21 -12.80 -9.56 0.82
CA LEU A 21 -13.33 -8.77 -0.26
C LEU A 21 -13.91 -9.65 -1.35
N PRO A 22 -15.02 -9.19 -1.96
CA PRO A 22 -15.74 -7.95 -1.69
C PRO A 22 -17.01 -8.09 -0.87
N GLU A 23 -17.37 -9.30 -0.44
CA GLU A 23 -18.56 -9.53 0.37
C GLU A 23 -18.50 -8.72 1.66
N ILE A 24 -17.31 -8.60 2.26
CA ILE A 24 -17.11 -7.94 3.54
C ILE A 24 -15.92 -6.99 3.46
N SER A 25 -16.17 -5.71 3.67
CA SER A 25 -15.13 -4.70 3.90
C SER A 25 -14.86 -4.57 5.40
N LYS A 26 -13.81 -5.25 5.89
CA LYS A 26 -13.42 -5.25 7.30
C LYS A 26 -11.98 -4.80 7.48
N TYR A 27 -11.78 -3.86 8.40
CA TYR A 27 -10.45 -3.43 8.82
C TYR A 27 -9.96 -4.26 10.00
N ILE A 28 -8.66 -4.55 10.03
CA ILE A 28 -7.97 -5.21 11.14
C ILE A 28 -6.80 -4.33 11.59
N SER A 29 -6.64 -4.21 12.90
CA SER A 29 -5.54 -3.46 13.49
C SER A 29 -4.24 -4.27 13.44
N ILE A 30 -3.12 -3.58 13.21
CA ILE A 30 -1.77 -4.13 13.20
C ILE A 30 -0.96 -3.39 14.26
N ASN A 31 -0.54 -4.11 15.30
CA ASN A 31 0.03 -3.52 16.51
C ASN A 31 1.55 -3.75 16.66
N ASN A 32 2.15 -4.56 15.78
CA ASN A 32 3.57 -4.91 15.79
C ASN A 32 3.98 -5.54 14.44
N THR A 33 5.28 -5.79 14.28
CA THR A 33 5.82 -6.38 13.05
C THR A 33 5.35 -7.81 12.81
N ASP A 34 5.05 -8.58 13.86
CA ASP A 34 4.61 -9.97 13.69
C ASP A 34 3.22 -10.03 13.08
N GLU A 35 2.32 -9.14 13.52
CA GLU A 35 1.00 -8.95 12.89
C GLU A 35 1.14 -8.44 11.45
N GLY A 36 2.03 -7.48 11.20
CA GLY A 36 2.32 -6.99 9.84
C GLY A 36 2.84 -8.10 8.93
N TRP A 37 3.80 -8.87 9.41
CA TRP A 37 4.36 -10.03 8.72
C TRP A 37 3.28 -11.06 8.38
N ARG A 38 2.44 -11.43 9.36
CA ARG A 38 1.35 -12.40 9.17
C ARG A 38 0.37 -11.92 8.12
N ALA A 39 -0.05 -10.66 8.18
CA ALA A 39 -0.98 -10.06 7.22
C ALA A 39 -0.43 -10.05 5.78
N ILE A 40 0.87 -9.79 5.63
CA ILE A 40 1.56 -9.88 4.34
C ILE A 40 1.63 -11.33 3.86
N LYS A 41 2.04 -12.25 4.75
CA LYS A 41 2.21 -13.68 4.42
C LYS A 41 0.90 -14.34 4.03
N SER A 42 -0.18 -14.06 4.75
CA SER A 42 -1.53 -14.59 4.54
C SER A 42 -2.25 -13.95 3.34
N MET A 43 -1.63 -12.95 2.71
CA MET A 43 -2.21 -12.17 1.61
C MET A 43 -3.48 -11.41 2.01
N GLN A 44 -3.61 -11.03 3.29
CA GLN A 44 -4.57 -10.00 3.73
C GLN A 44 -4.17 -8.62 3.19
N VAL A 45 -2.87 -8.40 2.99
CA VAL A 45 -2.32 -7.27 2.23
C VAL A 45 -1.72 -7.80 0.92
N ARG A 46 -2.07 -7.16 -0.19
CA ARG A 46 -1.57 -7.51 -1.53
C ARG A 46 -1.16 -6.24 -2.28
N GLY A 47 -0.32 -6.42 -3.30
CA GLY A 47 0.31 -5.33 -4.04
C GLY A 47 1.67 -4.97 -3.47
N ALA A 48 2.70 -4.93 -4.31
CA ALA A 48 4.07 -4.79 -3.86
C ALA A 48 4.32 -3.47 -3.08
N PRO A 49 3.78 -2.30 -3.52
CA PRO A 49 3.89 -1.08 -2.72
C PRO A 49 3.16 -1.17 -1.38
N ALA A 50 1.91 -1.68 -1.36
CA ALA A 50 1.14 -1.81 -0.12
C ALA A 50 1.83 -2.74 0.90
N ILE A 51 2.41 -3.86 0.43
CA ILE A 51 3.18 -4.79 1.26
C ILE A 51 4.36 -4.09 1.93
N ALA A 52 5.15 -3.32 1.17
CA ALA A 52 6.30 -2.60 1.70
C ALA A 52 5.89 -1.57 2.77
N ILE A 53 4.83 -0.81 2.48
CA ILE A 53 4.34 0.25 3.37
C ILE A 53 3.77 -0.34 4.66
N VAL A 54 2.95 -1.39 4.59
CA VAL A 54 2.44 -2.07 5.80
C VAL A 54 3.60 -2.64 6.63
N GLY A 55 4.62 -3.22 6.00
CA GLY A 55 5.82 -3.69 6.69
C GLY A 55 6.48 -2.57 7.50
N CYS A 56 6.88 -1.48 6.84
CA CYS A 56 7.51 -0.33 7.49
C CYS A 56 6.63 0.32 8.58
N LEU A 57 5.34 0.52 8.32
CA LEU A 57 4.44 1.11 9.29
C LEU A 57 4.20 0.19 10.49
N SER A 58 4.18 -1.14 10.31
CA SER A 58 4.08 -2.08 11.44
C SER A 58 5.28 -1.99 12.37
N LEU A 59 6.48 -1.78 11.82
CA LEU A 59 7.69 -1.48 12.60
C LEU A 59 7.60 -0.12 13.28
N ALA A 60 7.07 0.90 12.59
CA ALA A 60 6.85 2.22 13.19
C ALA A 60 5.93 2.17 14.42
N ILE A 61 4.87 1.34 14.38
CA ILE A 61 3.99 1.10 15.54
C ILE A 61 4.77 0.44 16.68
N GLU A 62 5.56 -0.60 16.40
CA GLU A 62 6.34 -1.31 17.43
C GLU A 62 7.41 -0.41 18.06
N LEU A 63 8.09 0.42 17.26
CA LEU A 63 9.05 1.41 17.74
C LEU A 63 8.41 2.48 18.63
N THR A 64 7.17 2.88 18.33
CA THR A 64 6.44 3.87 19.15
C THR A 64 6.14 3.34 20.55
N ASN A 65 5.93 2.03 20.68
CA ASN A 65 5.52 1.39 21.93
C ASN A 65 6.66 0.72 22.70
N LYS A 66 7.88 0.71 22.14
CA LYS A 66 9.04 0.01 22.70
C LYS A 66 10.12 0.99 23.16
N GLU A 67 10.67 0.70 24.33
CA GLU A 67 11.82 1.40 24.88
C GLU A 67 13.11 0.61 24.64
N PHE A 68 14.21 1.35 24.50
CA PHE A 68 15.54 0.83 24.23
C PHE A 68 16.55 1.45 25.20
N GLN A 69 17.60 0.72 25.54
CA GLN A 69 18.64 1.17 26.48
C GLN A 69 19.84 1.81 25.77
N SER A 70 19.98 1.59 24.44
CA SER A 70 21.08 2.15 23.66
C SER A 70 20.72 2.27 22.17
N THR A 71 21.47 3.11 21.46
CA THR A 71 21.37 3.25 19.99
C THR A 71 21.72 1.95 19.27
N GLN A 72 22.68 1.18 19.81
CA GLN A 72 23.05 -0.11 19.25
C GLN A 72 21.92 -1.14 19.37
N GLU A 73 21.24 -1.22 20.52
CA GLU A 73 20.08 -2.09 20.71
C GLU A 73 18.94 -1.73 19.74
N LEU A 74 18.65 -0.43 19.58
CA LEU A 74 17.67 0.06 18.62
C LEU A 74 18.03 -0.36 17.19
N LYS A 75 19.30 -0.20 16.80
CA LYS A 75 19.80 -0.58 15.47
C LYS A 75 19.60 -2.05 15.20
N ASP A 76 20.06 -2.90 16.10
CA ASP A 76 20.02 -4.35 15.93
C ASP A 76 18.57 -4.82 15.82
N PHE A 77 17.69 -4.28 16.66
CA PHE A 77 16.26 -4.52 16.58
C PHE A 77 15.65 -4.08 15.25
N VAL A 78 15.93 -2.86 14.77
CA VAL A 78 15.40 -2.37 13.49
C VAL A 78 15.87 -3.23 12.33
N VAL A 79 17.16 -3.56 12.28
CA VAL A 79 17.73 -4.39 11.21
C VAL A 79 17.10 -5.78 11.21
N GLU A 80 17.02 -6.44 12.38
CA GLU A 80 16.39 -7.74 12.54
C GLU A 80 14.93 -7.73 12.06
N LYS A 81 14.14 -6.74 12.48
CA LYS A 81 12.72 -6.64 12.12
C LYS A 81 12.52 -6.37 10.63
N LEU A 82 13.38 -5.56 10.01
CA LEU A 82 13.32 -5.32 8.56
C LEU A 82 13.63 -6.60 7.78
N ASP A 83 14.65 -7.36 8.18
CA ASP A 83 14.95 -8.67 7.57
C ASP A 83 13.81 -9.67 7.77
N TYR A 84 13.23 -9.70 8.97
CA TYR A 84 12.07 -10.52 9.27
C TYR A 84 10.90 -10.17 8.35
N LEU A 85 10.55 -8.90 8.20
CA LEU A 85 9.46 -8.44 7.32
C LEU A 85 9.66 -8.83 5.85
N VAL A 86 10.89 -8.73 5.33
CA VAL A 86 11.22 -9.16 3.95
C VAL A 86 10.90 -10.65 3.75
N SER A 87 11.11 -11.49 4.77
CA SER A 87 10.84 -12.93 4.68
C SER A 87 9.36 -13.28 4.50
N ALA A 88 8.43 -12.35 4.74
CA ALA A 88 7.00 -12.60 4.57
C ALA A 88 6.68 -12.95 3.09
N ARG A 89 7.23 -12.18 2.15
CA ARG A 89 7.07 -12.35 0.71
C ARG A 89 8.35 -11.93 -0.04
N PRO A 90 9.39 -12.79 -0.06
CA PRO A 90 10.72 -12.44 -0.56
C PRO A 90 10.77 -12.14 -2.08
N THR A 91 9.72 -12.45 -2.82
CA THR A 91 9.60 -12.13 -4.25
C THR A 91 9.12 -10.70 -4.52
N ALA A 92 8.63 -9.99 -3.51
CA ALA A 92 8.21 -8.59 -3.64
C ALA A 92 9.42 -7.67 -3.45
N VAL A 93 10.04 -7.21 -4.53
CA VAL A 93 11.25 -6.36 -4.47
C VAL A 93 11.03 -5.09 -3.64
N ASN A 94 9.84 -4.49 -3.68
CA ASN A 94 9.53 -3.27 -2.93
C ASN A 94 9.75 -3.39 -1.41
N ILE A 95 9.49 -4.55 -0.79
CA ILE A 95 9.73 -4.70 0.67
C ILE A 95 11.23 -4.84 0.98
N ALA A 96 11.99 -5.49 0.09
CA ALA A 96 13.45 -5.55 0.21
C ALA A 96 14.07 -4.16 0.04
N ASP A 97 13.68 -3.41 -0.98
CA ASP A 97 14.16 -2.04 -1.20
C ASP A 97 13.80 -1.11 -0.03
N ALA A 98 12.59 -1.24 0.52
CA ALA A 98 12.14 -0.50 1.70
C ALA A 98 12.97 -0.86 2.95
N ALA A 99 13.25 -2.14 3.14
CA ALA A 99 14.10 -2.62 4.22
C ALA A 99 15.53 -2.08 4.10
N ASP A 100 16.14 -2.15 2.93
CA ASP A 100 17.51 -1.66 2.71
C ASP A 100 17.62 -0.14 2.90
N LYS A 101 16.60 0.60 2.46
CA LYS A 101 16.47 2.03 2.79
C LYS A 101 16.36 2.23 4.31
N GLY A 102 15.50 1.48 5.00
CA GLY A 102 15.33 1.53 6.45
C GLY A 102 16.64 1.30 7.21
N LYS A 103 17.39 0.26 6.84
CA LYS A 103 18.71 -0.07 7.40
C LYS A 103 19.72 1.05 7.17
N SER A 104 19.72 1.64 5.97
CA SER A 104 20.58 2.78 5.65
C SER A 104 20.20 4.03 6.44
N MET A 105 18.90 4.26 6.69
CA MET A 105 18.40 5.40 7.45
C MET A 105 18.78 5.30 8.93
N ILE A 106 18.55 4.14 9.57
CA ILE A 106 18.94 3.97 10.98
C ILE A 106 20.45 4.10 11.18
N GLN A 107 21.27 3.60 10.25
CA GLN A 107 22.72 3.80 10.30
C GLN A 107 23.08 5.29 10.28
N LYS A 108 22.53 6.05 9.32
CA LYS A 108 22.78 7.50 9.21
C LYS A 108 22.34 8.29 10.44
N LEU A 109 21.20 7.92 11.05
CA LEU A 109 20.69 8.59 12.24
C LEU A 109 21.56 8.34 13.47
N ILE A 110 22.11 7.13 13.60
CA ILE A 110 23.01 6.78 14.71
C ILE A 110 24.40 7.42 14.55
N ASP A 111 24.86 7.60 13.32
CA ASP A 111 26.14 8.25 13.04
C ASP A 111 26.10 9.78 13.29
N ASP A 112 24.91 10.37 13.51
CA ASP A 112 24.75 11.76 13.91
C ASP A 112 24.84 11.90 15.44
N GLU A 113 26.05 12.20 15.93
CA GLU A 113 26.36 12.38 17.36
C GLU A 113 25.53 13.47 18.07
N LYS A 114 24.75 14.27 17.34
CA LYS A 114 23.87 15.30 17.91
C LYS A 114 22.49 14.78 18.29
N LEU A 115 22.12 13.57 17.87
CA LEU A 115 20.79 13.04 18.10
C LEU A 115 20.77 12.11 19.30
N GLU A 116 19.80 12.34 20.18
CA GLU A 116 19.51 11.43 21.29
C GLU A 116 18.68 10.23 20.82
N LEU A 117 18.68 9.16 21.61
CA LEU A 117 18.00 7.90 21.28
C LEU A 117 16.52 8.07 20.87
N ASP A 118 15.78 8.88 21.62
CA ASP A 118 14.36 9.14 21.35
C ASP A 118 14.16 9.96 20.06
N GLU A 119 15.11 10.85 19.73
CA GLU A 119 15.07 11.62 18.49
C GLU A 119 15.36 10.73 17.28
N ILE A 120 16.31 9.80 17.40
CA ILE A 120 16.60 8.79 16.38
C ILE A 120 15.37 7.93 16.13
N LYS A 121 14.74 7.42 17.20
CA LYS A 121 13.50 6.63 17.15
C LYS A 121 12.37 7.39 16.45
N LEU A 122 12.14 8.63 16.86
CA LEU A 122 11.11 9.49 16.28
C LEU A 122 11.35 9.79 14.79
N LYS A 123 12.59 10.12 14.41
CA LYS A 123 12.94 10.38 13.01
C LYS A 123 12.74 9.15 12.14
N LEU A 124 13.15 7.97 12.60
CA LEU A 124 12.94 6.73 11.84
C LEU A 124 11.44 6.44 11.63
N VAL A 125 10.62 6.65 12.67
CA VAL A 125 9.16 6.54 12.56
C VAL A 125 8.63 7.52 11.51
N GLN A 126 9.05 8.79 11.55
CA GLN A 126 8.63 9.81 10.59
C GLN A 126 9.02 9.47 9.15
N GLU A 127 10.18 8.83 8.92
CA GLU A 127 10.58 8.37 7.60
C GLU A 127 9.63 7.27 7.08
N PHE A 128 9.28 6.29 7.92
CA PHE A 128 8.30 5.27 7.54
C PHE A 128 6.90 5.85 7.31
N GLU A 129 6.49 6.86 8.10
CA GLU A 129 5.26 7.62 7.86
C GLU A 129 5.30 8.34 6.50
N ALA A 130 6.42 8.97 6.17
CA ALA A 130 6.60 9.71 4.91
C ALA A 130 6.52 8.80 3.68
N MET A 131 6.91 7.52 3.79
CA MET A 131 6.80 6.55 2.69
C MET A 131 5.35 6.35 2.23
N LEU A 132 4.38 6.39 3.15
CA LEU A 132 2.95 6.28 2.81
C LEU A 132 2.50 7.44 1.91
N GLN A 133 2.82 8.67 2.32
CA GLN A 133 2.43 9.86 1.57
C GLN A 133 3.19 9.95 0.24
N ALA A 134 4.48 9.59 0.24
CA ALA A 134 5.29 9.58 -0.97
C ALA A 134 4.73 8.61 -2.02
N ASP A 135 4.28 7.41 -1.64
CA ASP A 135 3.65 6.45 -2.56
C ASP A 135 2.34 7.00 -3.14
N ILE A 136 1.48 7.61 -2.30
CA ILE A 136 0.24 8.27 -2.75
C ILE A 136 0.54 9.35 -3.80
N ASP A 137 1.57 10.16 -3.57
CA ASP A 137 1.92 11.25 -4.48
C ASP A 137 2.56 10.74 -5.77
N VAL A 138 3.34 9.64 -5.70
CA VAL A 138 3.85 8.94 -6.89
C VAL A 138 2.69 8.38 -7.71
N ASN A 139 1.73 7.71 -7.08
CA ASN A 139 0.57 7.12 -7.74
C ASN A 139 -0.26 8.17 -8.48
N LYS A 140 -0.58 9.30 -7.83
CA LYS A 140 -1.26 10.44 -8.48
C LYS A 140 -0.50 10.98 -9.68
N ARG A 141 0.83 11.11 -9.57
CA ARG A 141 1.67 11.58 -10.69
C ARG A 141 1.67 10.57 -11.83
N ILE A 142 1.73 9.27 -11.54
CA ILE A 142 1.62 8.21 -12.56
C ILE A 142 0.27 8.31 -13.28
N GLY A 143 -0.84 8.41 -12.54
CA GLY A 143 -2.17 8.57 -13.11
C GLY A 143 -2.30 9.82 -13.98
N GLN A 144 -1.79 10.96 -13.50
CA GLN A 144 -1.81 12.23 -14.24
C GLN A 144 -0.97 12.17 -15.52
N HIS A 145 0.30 11.79 -15.41
CA HIS A 145 1.19 11.70 -16.58
C HIS A 145 0.71 10.67 -17.60
N GLY A 146 0.21 9.53 -17.14
CA GLY A 146 -0.35 8.50 -18.01
C GLY A 146 -1.58 8.98 -18.76
N ALA A 147 -2.49 9.67 -18.07
CA ALA A 147 -3.69 10.24 -18.69
C ALA A 147 -3.34 11.33 -19.72
N ASP A 148 -2.47 12.28 -19.36
CA ASP A 148 -2.06 13.38 -20.26
C ASP A 148 -1.39 12.83 -21.53
N TYR A 149 -0.54 11.81 -21.38
CA TYR A 149 0.12 11.18 -22.52
C TYR A 149 -0.88 10.45 -23.43
N ILE A 150 -1.76 9.61 -22.88
CA ILE A 150 -2.73 8.83 -23.67
C ILE A 150 -3.72 9.75 -24.39
N LEU A 151 -4.20 10.80 -23.72
CA LEU A 151 -5.12 11.77 -24.32
C LEU A 151 -4.43 12.60 -25.40
N GLY A 152 -3.18 13.03 -25.16
CA GLY A 152 -2.38 13.74 -26.15
C GLY A 152 -2.20 12.94 -27.44
N GLU A 153 -1.89 11.65 -27.34
CA GLU A 153 -1.78 10.75 -28.50
C GLU A 153 -3.14 10.50 -29.21
N ASN A 154 -4.26 10.76 -28.53
CA ASN A 154 -5.61 10.57 -29.06
C ASN A 154 -6.34 11.89 -29.38
N ASN A 155 -5.62 13.00 -29.57
CA ASN A 155 -6.17 14.33 -29.84
C ASN A 155 -7.28 14.75 -28.85
N ASP A 156 -7.04 14.48 -27.56
CA ASP A 156 -7.95 14.74 -26.44
C ASP A 156 -9.34 14.09 -26.59
N GLN A 157 -9.48 13.09 -27.47
CA GLN A 157 -10.72 12.32 -27.62
C GLN A 157 -10.85 11.23 -26.55
N PRO A 158 -12.07 10.88 -26.13
CA PRO A 158 -12.30 9.79 -25.17
C PRO A 158 -11.67 8.47 -25.63
N VAL A 159 -10.96 7.81 -24.72
CA VAL A 159 -10.32 6.49 -24.95
C VAL A 159 -11.01 5.40 -24.14
N LYS A 160 -10.94 4.17 -24.63
CA LYS A 160 -11.27 2.96 -23.87
C LYS A 160 -9.96 2.23 -23.56
N VAL A 161 -9.71 1.99 -22.29
CA VAL A 161 -8.49 1.32 -21.83
C VAL A 161 -8.85 -0.05 -21.29
N ILE A 162 -7.99 -1.03 -21.53
CA ILE A 162 -8.08 -2.36 -20.94
C ILE A 162 -6.86 -2.50 -20.03
N THR A 163 -7.07 -2.89 -18.77
CA THR A 163 -5.98 -3.21 -17.85
C THR A 163 -6.04 -4.67 -17.41
N HIS A 164 -4.98 -5.09 -16.73
CA HIS A 164 -4.79 -6.45 -16.26
C HIS A 164 -4.40 -6.45 -14.78
N CYS A 165 -4.97 -7.39 -14.01
CA CYS A 165 -4.85 -7.50 -12.55
C CYS A 165 -5.42 -6.26 -11.81
N ASN A 166 -5.25 -6.21 -10.48
CA ASN A 166 -5.59 -5.05 -9.67
C ASN A 166 -4.33 -4.21 -9.41
N THR A 167 -4.35 -2.98 -9.92
CA THR A 167 -3.30 -1.95 -9.75
C THR A 167 -3.82 -0.69 -9.08
N GLY A 168 -5.00 -0.76 -8.42
CA GLY A 168 -5.68 0.38 -7.80
C GLY A 168 -5.24 0.63 -6.36
N SER A 169 -6.10 1.30 -5.60
CA SER A 169 -5.88 1.58 -4.18
C SER A 169 -5.77 0.33 -3.29
N LEU A 170 -6.23 -0.83 -3.78
CA LEU A 170 -6.07 -2.12 -3.11
C LEU A 170 -4.66 -2.71 -3.26
N ALA A 171 -3.85 -2.24 -4.21
CA ALA A 171 -2.50 -2.74 -4.46
C ALA A 171 -1.39 -1.75 -4.05
N THR A 172 -1.76 -0.57 -3.57
CA THR A 172 -0.86 0.56 -3.30
C THR A 172 -1.23 1.25 -1.98
N ALA A 173 -0.51 2.31 -1.59
CA ALA A 173 -0.96 3.18 -0.49
C ALA A 173 -2.31 3.84 -0.74
N GLY A 174 -2.71 3.97 -2.01
CA GLY A 174 -3.93 4.64 -2.43
C GLY A 174 -3.83 5.05 -3.89
N TYR A 175 -4.98 5.35 -4.49
CA TYR A 175 -5.15 5.68 -5.91
C TYR A 175 -4.83 4.48 -6.80
N GLY A 176 -3.54 4.14 -6.94
CA GLY A 176 -3.06 3.07 -7.81
C GLY A 176 -2.11 3.56 -8.89
N THR A 177 -1.71 2.67 -9.77
CA THR A 177 -0.88 2.98 -10.95
C THR A 177 -1.74 3.04 -12.19
N ALA A 178 -1.96 1.92 -12.89
CA ALA A 178 -2.75 1.90 -14.12
C ALA A 178 -4.23 2.21 -13.86
N LEU A 179 -4.79 1.79 -12.72
CA LEU A 179 -6.18 2.09 -12.34
C LEU A 179 -6.44 3.56 -11.96
N ASP A 180 -5.39 4.36 -11.71
CA ASP A 180 -5.54 5.81 -11.44
C ASP A 180 -5.53 6.66 -12.73
N ILE A 181 -5.28 6.05 -13.89
CA ILE A 181 -5.44 6.71 -15.18
C ILE A 181 -6.95 6.97 -15.35
N ARG A 182 -7.36 8.25 -15.33
CA ARG A 182 -8.76 8.74 -15.34
C ARG A 182 -9.50 8.45 -16.65
N CYS A 183 -9.64 7.17 -16.97
CA CYS A 183 -10.32 6.61 -18.12
C CYS A 183 -11.14 5.42 -17.64
N TRP A 184 -12.15 5.00 -18.42
CA TRP A 184 -12.87 3.78 -18.09
C TRP A 184 -11.92 2.58 -18.16
N ASN A 185 -11.60 2.02 -16.99
CA ASN A 185 -10.53 1.05 -16.82
C ASN A 185 -11.01 -0.22 -16.08
N PRO A 186 -11.64 -1.17 -16.80
CA PRO A 186 -11.97 -2.46 -16.22
C PRO A 186 -10.70 -3.30 -16.00
N ALA A 187 -10.39 -3.55 -14.73
CA ALA A 187 -9.35 -4.49 -14.31
C ALA A 187 -9.84 -5.93 -14.37
N PHE A 188 -9.17 -6.76 -15.17
CA PHE A 188 -9.43 -8.20 -15.25
C PHE A 188 -8.26 -8.98 -14.67
N ASP A 189 -8.53 -9.73 -13.61
CA ASP A 189 -7.68 -10.83 -13.17
C ASP A 189 -7.92 -12.03 -14.10
N VAL A 190 -6.87 -12.70 -14.57
CA VAL A 190 -7.03 -13.93 -15.37
C VAL A 190 -7.22 -15.08 -14.39
N THR A 191 -8.44 -15.17 -13.89
CA THR A 191 -8.94 -16.27 -13.08
C THR A 191 -10.07 -16.93 -13.86
N PRO A 192 -10.12 -18.27 -13.99
CA PRO A 192 -11.27 -18.96 -14.57
C PRO A 192 -12.56 -18.41 -13.99
N ALA A 193 -13.56 -18.08 -14.83
CA ALA A 193 -14.74 -17.34 -14.42
C ALA A 193 -15.50 -18.00 -13.24
N GLU A 194 -15.45 -19.33 -13.17
CA GLU A 194 -15.98 -20.16 -12.08
C GLU A 194 -15.31 -19.93 -10.72
N LEU A 195 -14.10 -19.37 -10.68
CA LEU A 195 -13.34 -19.08 -9.47
C LEU A 195 -13.44 -17.61 -9.03
N ILE A 196 -14.01 -16.73 -9.86
CA ILE A 196 -14.28 -15.32 -9.51
C ILE A 196 -15.53 -15.27 -8.63
N THR A 197 -15.35 -15.57 -7.35
CA THR A 197 -16.42 -15.58 -6.35
C THR A 197 -16.67 -14.20 -5.76
N GLY A 198 -15.60 -13.41 -5.64
CA GLY A 198 -15.66 -12.13 -4.98
C GLY A 198 -16.39 -11.06 -5.79
N GLY A 199 -15.78 -10.53 -6.84
CA GLY A 199 -16.38 -9.46 -7.64
C GLY A 199 -15.34 -8.65 -8.41
N ILE A 200 -15.79 -7.66 -9.17
CA ILE A 200 -14.97 -6.78 -10.00
C ILE A 200 -14.59 -5.55 -9.18
N ILE A 201 -13.29 -5.37 -8.99
CA ILE A 201 -12.68 -4.25 -8.26
C ILE A 201 -12.58 -3.04 -9.19
N THR A 202 -13.03 -1.88 -8.71
CA THR A 202 -12.83 -0.57 -9.34
C THR A 202 -12.33 0.45 -8.30
N GLU A 203 -11.96 1.64 -8.76
CA GLU A 203 -11.61 2.79 -7.93
C GLU A 203 -12.77 3.26 -7.03
N PHE A 204 -14.01 2.86 -7.36
CA PHE A 204 -15.22 3.24 -6.64
C PHE A 204 -15.73 2.18 -5.66
N GLY A 205 -15.06 1.04 -5.56
CA GLY A 205 -15.48 -0.09 -4.72
C GLY A 205 -15.39 -1.41 -5.47
N VAL A 206 -15.98 -2.46 -4.91
CA VAL A 206 -15.96 -3.78 -5.52
C VAL A 206 -17.39 -4.26 -5.71
N PHE A 207 -17.71 -4.75 -6.91
CA PHE A 207 -19.08 -5.02 -7.33
C PHE A 207 -19.19 -6.41 -7.95
N LYS A 208 -20.29 -7.11 -7.69
CA LYS A 208 -20.58 -8.33 -8.45
C LYS A 208 -20.74 -8.00 -9.94
N PRO A 209 -20.39 -8.91 -10.87
CA PRO A 209 -20.49 -8.63 -12.31
C PRO A 209 -21.86 -8.08 -12.75
N GLN A 210 -22.93 -8.58 -12.14
CA GLN A 210 -24.33 -8.19 -12.44
C GLN A 210 -24.69 -6.79 -11.93
N GLU A 211 -23.97 -6.29 -10.92
CA GLU A 211 -24.27 -5.02 -10.24
C GLU A 211 -23.39 -3.88 -10.75
N LEU A 212 -22.27 -4.21 -11.40
CA LEU A 212 -21.25 -3.26 -11.83
C LEU A 212 -21.83 -2.19 -12.75
N GLN A 213 -22.58 -2.58 -13.78
CA GLN A 213 -23.10 -1.65 -14.79
C GLN A 213 -24.03 -0.61 -14.15
N LYS A 214 -24.91 -1.04 -13.24
CA LYS A 214 -25.83 -0.17 -12.52
C LYS A 214 -25.12 0.83 -11.61
N HIS A 215 -24.04 0.41 -10.94
CA HIS A 215 -23.29 1.28 -10.03
C HIS A 215 -22.41 2.28 -10.78
N ILE A 216 -21.72 1.84 -11.84
CA ILE A 216 -20.89 2.71 -12.68
C ILE A 216 -21.74 3.80 -13.34
N SER A 217 -22.90 3.47 -13.92
CA SER A 217 -23.78 4.46 -14.56
C SER A 217 -24.34 5.50 -13.59
N LYS A 218 -24.45 5.17 -12.30
CA LYS A 218 -24.90 6.10 -11.26
C LYS A 218 -23.79 7.06 -10.82
N ILE A 219 -22.53 6.61 -10.86
CA ILE A 219 -21.35 7.37 -10.42
C ILE A 219 -20.88 8.34 -11.51
N LEU A 220 -20.88 7.90 -12.78
CA LEU A 220 -20.38 8.69 -13.90
C LEU A 220 -21.37 9.77 -14.39
N GLY A 221 -22.58 9.83 -13.84
CA GLY A 221 -23.66 10.66 -14.35
C GLY A 221 -24.19 10.09 -15.66
N SER A 222 -25.51 10.04 -15.79
CA SER A 222 -26.18 9.57 -17.01
C SER A 222 -25.91 10.57 -18.14
N GLY A 223 -24.95 10.26 -19.00
CA GLY A 223 -24.86 10.80 -20.36
C GLY A 223 -25.81 10.05 -21.28
#